data_AF-A0A3D5YQN8-F1
#
_entry.id   AF-A0A3D5YQN8-F1
#
_cell.length_a   1.000
_cell.length_b   1.000
_cell.length_c   1.000
_cell.angle_alpha   90.00
_cell.angle_beta   90.00
_cell.angle_gamma   90.00
#
_symmetry.space_group_name_H-M   'P 1'
#
loop_
_entity.id
_entity.type
_entity.pdbx_description
1 polymer ?
#
loop_
_entity_poly.entity_id
_entity_poly.type
_entity_poly.pdbx_seq_one_letter_code
_entity_poly.pdbx_strand_id
1 'polypeptide(L)'
;MLSENNSSQIDSFILSSPSCNETSPQIVQLLDFIANLNLLPLEISKISTEIKHLAAQISKFESGVQDNQAYWQLLGTSAQLIVNSAHEDEVLEQLVPIWSQQRGFIFSKEKPIDEFYREVEYYTLCCLLIQSATQQLFKPLIITKMRAIIRRYSNMPALWYYLCQISGDELKTGYTF
;
A
#
# COMPACT_ATOMS: atom_id res chain seq x y z
N MET A 1 -22.41 19.98 -15.88
CA MET A 1 -21.13 19.80 -15.19
C MET A 1 -21.33 18.67 -14.19
N LEU A 2 -20.99 17.44 -14.60
CA LEU A 2 -21.06 16.28 -13.73
C LEU A 2 -19.84 16.36 -12.82
N SER A 3 -20.05 16.53 -11.52
CA SER A 3 -19.05 16.26 -10.51
C SER A 3 -18.74 14.76 -10.57
N GLU A 4 -17.66 14.40 -11.27
CA GLU A 4 -17.07 13.08 -11.09
C GLU A 4 -16.71 12.95 -9.61
N ASN A 5 -17.45 12.09 -8.93
CA ASN A 5 -17.19 11.72 -7.55
C ASN A 5 -15.89 10.90 -7.54
N ASN A 6 -14.74 11.58 -7.70
CA ASN A 6 -13.39 11.03 -7.64
C ASN A 6 -12.98 10.73 -6.18
N SER A 7 -13.93 10.23 -5.40
CA SER A 7 -13.69 9.69 -4.06
C SER A 7 -12.98 8.35 -4.23
N SER A 8 -11.65 8.37 -4.22
CA SER A 8 -10.83 7.17 -4.15
C SER A 8 -10.80 6.67 -2.70
N GLN A 9 -11.95 6.16 -2.25
CA GLN A 9 -12.03 5.49 -0.96
C GLN A 9 -11.48 4.08 -1.09
N ILE A 10 -10.59 3.70 -0.16
CA ILE A 10 -10.32 2.30 0.11
C ILE A 10 -11.58 1.75 0.77
N ASP A 11 -12.01 0.56 0.36
CA ASP A 11 -13.14 -0.09 0.99
C ASP A 11 -12.88 -0.23 2.50
N SER A 12 -13.83 0.24 3.32
CA SER A 12 -13.77 0.15 4.78
C SER A 12 -13.53 -1.28 5.28
N PHE A 13 -13.97 -2.29 4.52
CA PHE A 13 -13.69 -3.70 4.83
C PHE A 13 -12.19 -4.04 4.70
N ILE A 14 -11.49 -3.41 3.76
CA ILE A 14 -10.05 -3.59 3.54
C ILE A 14 -9.24 -2.84 4.62
N LEU A 15 -9.75 -1.69 5.09
CA LEU A 15 -9.11 -0.87 6.13
C LEU A 15 -9.29 -1.40 7.56
N SER A 16 -10.40 -2.09 7.83
CA SER A 16 -10.77 -2.53 9.19
C SER A 16 -10.12 -3.85 9.60
N SER A 17 -9.63 -4.63 8.65
CA SER A 17 -8.84 -5.81 8.94
C SER A 17 -8.11 -6.30 7.71
N PRO A 18 -6.79 -6.34 7.76
CA PRO A 18 -6.10 -7.32 6.99
C PRO A 18 -5.16 -8.03 7.96
N SER A 19 -5.44 -9.30 8.23
CA SER A 19 -4.31 -10.17 8.50
C SER A 19 -3.45 -10.11 7.23
N CYS A 20 -2.46 -9.21 7.15
CA CYS A 20 -1.52 -9.17 6.04
C CYS A 20 -0.52 -10.33 6.17
N ASN A 21 -1.00 -11.56 6.36
CA ASN A 21 -0.18 -12.75 6.28
C ASN A 21 -0.36 -13.39 4.90
N GLU A 22 0.67 -14.09 4.43
CA GLU A 22 0.68 -14.72 3.10
C GLU A 22 -0.46 -15.73 2.89
N THR A 23 -1.02 -16.25 3.99
CA THR A 23 -2.10 -17.23 4.01
C THR A 23 -3.50 -16.59 4.11
N SER A 24 -3.59 -15.27 4.18
CA SER A 24 -4.86 -14.59 4.41
C SER A 24 -5.73 -14.68 3.15
N PRO A 25 -7.06 -14.79 3.29
CA PRO A 25 -7.95 -14.87 2.14
C PRO A 25 -7.76 -13.73 1.14
N GLN A 26 -7.49 -12.51 1.63
CA GLN A 26 -7.26 -11.33 0.80
C GLN A 26 -5.96 -11.44 -0.01
N ILE A 27 -4.87 -11.93 0.59
CA ILE A 27 -3.59 -12.10 -0.12
C ILE A 27 -3.69 -13.26 -1.11
N VAL A 28 -4.37 -14.35 -0.77
CA VAL A 28 -4.63 -15.45 -1.72
C VAL A 28 -5.42 -14.94 -2.93
N GLN A 29 -6.51 -14.21 -2.70
CA GLN A 29 -7.30 -13.60 -3.77
C GLN A 29 -6.47 -12.66 -4.65
N LEU A 30 -5.59 -11.86 -4.04
CA LEU A 30 -4.67 -10.99 -4.77
C LEU A 30 -3.70 -11.81 -5.64
N LEU A 31 -3.12 -12.88 -5.11
CA LEU A 31 -2.21 -13.74 -5.87
C LEU A 31 -2.92 -14.44 -7.03
N ASP A 32 -4.17 -14.89 -6.83
CA ASP A 32 -5.00 -15.46 -7.90
C ASP A 32 -5.30 -14.43 -8.97
N PHE A 33 -5.60 -13.19 -8.60
CA PHE A 33 -5.78 -12.10 -9.54
C PHE A 33 -4.51 -11.86 -10.37
N ILE A 34 -3.33 -11.80 -9.73
CA ILE A 34 -2.04 -11.65 -10.43
C ILE A 34 -1.78 -12.82 -11.39
N ALA A 35 -2.10 -14.06 -10.98
CA ALA A 35 -1.91 -15.25 -11.81
C ALA A 35 -2.79 -15.27 -13.07
N ASN A 36 -3.92 -14.54 -13.06
CA ASN A 36 -4.82 -14.42 -14.19
C ASN A 36 -4.50 -13.21 -15.10
N LEU A 37 -3.46 -12.43 -14.79
CA LEU A 37 -3.00 -11.37 -15.68
C LEU A 37 -2.34 -11.96 -16.92
N ASN A 38 -2.46 -11.27 -18.06
CA ASN A 38 -1.83 -11.66 -19.31
C ASN A 38 -0.32 -11.34 -19.31
N LEU A 39 0.44 -12.09 -18.50
CA LEU A 39 1.88 -11.95 -18.27
C LEU A 39 2.60 -13.28 -18.47
N LEU A 40 3.91 -13.22 -18.70
CA LEU A 40 4.72 -14.43 -18.76
C LEU A 40 4.80 -15.09 -17.37
N PRO A 41 4.89 -16.43 -17.27
CA PRO A 41 4.96 -17.13 -15.99
C PRO A 41 6.08 -16.63 -15.06
N LEU A 42 7.21 -16.23 -15.64
CA LEU A 42 8.33 -15.66 -14.87
C LEU A 42 7.99 -14.30 -14.24
N GLU A 43 7.23 -13.46 -14.93
CA GLU A 43 6.81 -12.13 -14.44
C GLU A 43 5.78 -12.30 -13.31
N ILE A 44 4.80 -13.19 -13.50
CA ILE A 44 3.82 -13.58 -12.48
C ILE A 44 4.55 -14.05 -11.21
N SER A 45 5.55 -14.92 -11.37
CA SER A 45 6.33 -15.42 -10.23
C SER A 45 7.08 -14.31 -9.50
N LYS A 46 7.68 -13.35 -10.21
CA LYS A 46 8.40 -12.23 -9.58
C LYS A 46 7.46 -11.32 -8.80
N ILE A 47 6.35 -10.90 -9.41
CA ILE A 47 5.34 -10.05 -8.77
C ILE A 47 4.74 -10.76 -7.54
N SER A 48 4.43 -12.05 -7.66
CA SER A 48 3.88 -12.85 -6.55
C SER A 48 4.85 -12.92 -5.37
N THR A 49 6.15 -13.08 -5.63
CA THR A 49 7.18 -13.08 -4.57
C THR A 49 7.28 -11.72 -3.89
N GLU A 50 7.25 -10.62 -4.66
CA GLU A 50 7.27 -9.26 -4.10
C GLU A 50 6.06 -9.00 -3.20
N ILE A 51 4.86 -9.41 -3.63
CA ILE A 51 3.62 -9.26 -2.84
C ILE A 51 3.68 -10.06 -1.55
N LYS A 52 4.17 -11.31 -1.60
CA LYS A 52 4.37 -12.13 -0.40
C LYS A 52 5.36 -11.48 0.55
N HIS A 53 6.45 -10.94 0.03
CA HIS A 53 7.44 -10.23 0.84
C HIS A 53 6.85 -8.98 1.51
N LEU A 54 6.06 -8.18 0.78
CA LEU A 54 5.34 -7.03 1.34
C LEU A 54 4.42 -7.47 2.47
N ALA A 55 3.60 -8.51 2.26
CA ALA A 55 2.72 -9.05 3.30
C ALA A 55 3.53 -9.51 4.53
N ALA A 56 4.61 -10.27 4.32
CA ALA A 56 5.50 -10.73 5.38
C ALA A 56 6.22 -9.60 6.15
N GLN A 57 6.44 -8.44 5.53
CA GLN A 57 6.94 -7.25 6.22
C GLN A 57 5.84 -6.60 7.06
N ILE A 58 4.64 -6.43 6.51
CA ILE A 58 3.51 -5.84 7.21
C ILE A 58 3.10 -6.69 8.41
N SER A 59 3.11 -8.02 8.31
CA SER A 59 2.77 -8.91 9.42
C SER A 59 3.71 -8.79 10.63
N LYS A 60 4.89 -8.17 10.46
CA LYS A 60 5.87 -7.88 11.51
C LYS A 60 5.74 -6.46 12.05
N PHE A 61 4.79 -5.66 11.58
CA PHE A 61 4.55 -4.35 12.17
C PHE A 61 4.01 -4.55 13.58
N GLU A 62 4.69 -3.96 14.56
CA GLU A 62 4.36 -4.10 15.97
C GLU A 62 4.10 -2.73 16.59
N SER A 63 3.06 -2.67 17.42
CA SER A 63 2.79 -1.52 18.28
C SER A 63 3.56 -1.72 19.59
N GLY A 64 4.63 -0.96 19.80
CA GLY A 64 5.53 -1.15 20.94
C GLY A 64 4.94 -0.89 22.34
N VAL A 65 3.61 -0.74 22.50
CA VAL A 65 2.97 -0.23 23.73
C VAL A 65 1.70 -0.99 24.17
N GLN A 66 1.34 -2.14 23.57
CA GLN A 66 0.32 -3.11 24.07
C GLN A 66 -1.07 -3.15 23.38
N ASP A 67 -1.33 -2.44 22.28
CA ASP A 67 -2.56 -2.63 21.48
C ASP A 67 -2.33 -2.63 19.97
N ASN A 68 -2.21 -3.84 19.41
CA ASN A 68 -2.09 -4.02 17.97
C ASN A 68 -3.35 -3.56 17.21
N GLN A 69 -4.54 -3.66 17.81
CA GLN A 69 -5.78 -3.28 17.13
C GLN A 69 -5.86 -1.78 16.90
N ALA A 70 -5.60 -0.96 17.92
CA ALA A 70 -5.56 0.50 17.78
C ALA A 70 -4.52 0.94 16.74
N TYR A 71 -3.38 0.26 16.70
CA TYR A 71 -2.34 0.54 15.70
C TYR A 71 -2.78 0.18 14.28
N TRP A 72 -3.42 -0.97 14.06
CA TRP A 72 -4.00 -1.30 12.75
C TRP A 72 -5.08 -0.31 12.31
N GLN A 73 -5.94 0.15 13.23
CA GLN A 73 -6.94 1.19 12.95
C GLN A 73 -6.28 2.52 12.55
N LEU A 74 -5.18 2.87 13.22
CA LEU A 74 -4.39 4.05 12.88
C LEU A 74 -3.79 3.93 11.47
N LEU A 75 -3.21 2.77 11.13
CA LEU A 75 -2.69 2.50 9.79
C LEU A 75 -3.80 2.61 8.73
N GLY A 76 -4.98 2.04 8.99
CA GLY A 76 -6.15 2.14 8.10
C GLY A 76 -6.61 3.58 7.88
N THR A 77 -6.74 4.35 8.96
CA THR A 77 -7.12 5.77 8.87
C THR A 77 -6.07 6.57 8.10
N SER A 78 -4.80 6.33 8.39
CA SER A 78 -3.66 6.99 7.73
C SER A 78 -3.57 6.63 6.25
N ALA A 79 -3.80 5.37 5.88
CA ALA A 79 -3.83 4.93 4.49
C ALA A 79 -4.93 5.64 3.69
N GLN A 80 -6.12 5.80 4.29
CA GLN A 80 -7.20 6.54 3.63
C GLN A 80 -6.83 8.02 3.39
N LEU A 81 -6.07 8.65 4.28
CA LEU A 81 -5.54 10.00 4.06
C LEU A 81 -4.57 10.04 2.88
N ILE A 82 -3.66 9.06 2.76
CA ILE A 82 -2.72 8.97 1.62
C ILE A 82 -3.47 8.87 0.29
N VAL A 83 -4.50 8.03 0.23
CA VAL A 83 -5.26 7.84 -1.00
C VAL A 83 -6.05 9.10 -1.38
N ASN A 84 -6.63 9.79 -0.40
CA ASN A 84 -7.40 11.01 -0.62
C ASN A 84 -6.54 12.25 -0.92
N SER A 85 -5.24 12.23 -0.57
CA SER A 85 -4.35 13.36 -0.85
C SER A 85 -4.11 13.48 -2.36
N ALA A 86 -4.10 14.69 -2.90
CA ALA A 86 -3.79 14.90 -4.32
C ALA A 86 -2.26 14.84 -4.55
N HIS A 87 -1.50 15.34 -3.58
CA HIS A 87 -0.05 15.49 -3.69
C HIS A 87 0.70 14.81 -2.52
N GLU A 88 2.02 14.66 -2.67
CA GLU A 88 2.88 13.96 -1.71
C GLU A 88 3.19 14.81 -0.47
N ASP A 89 3.40 16.10 -0.66
CA ASP A 89 3.58 17.10 0.40
C ASP A 89 2.38 17.14 1.35
N GLU A 90 1.16 17.07 0.81
CA GLU A 90 -0.07 16.97 1.60
C GLU A 90 -0.10 15.74 2.53
N VAL A 91 0.52 14.62 2.10
CA VAL A 91 0.58 13.40 2.90
C VAL A 91 1.45 13.63 4.14
N LEU A 92 2.63 14.24 3.97
CA LEU A 92 3.53 14.50 5.09
C LEU A 92 2.92 15.48 6.08
N GLU A 93 2.28 16.55 5.58
CA GLU A 93 1.59 17.54 6.42
C GLU A 93 0.48 16.91 7.28
N GLN A 94 -0.18 15.86 6.78
CA GLN A 94 -1.23 15.16 7.52
C GLN A 94 -0.70 14.08 8.47
N LEU A 95 0.34 13.34 8.09
CA LEU A 95 0.85 12.23 8.90
C LEU A 95 1.78 12.67 10.03
N VAL A 96 2.51 13.79 9.89
CA VAL A 96 3.38 14.31 10.95
C VAL A 96 2.61 14.64 12.25
N PRO A 97 1.47 15.36 12.21
CA PRO A 97 0.65 15.60 13.41
C PRO A 97 0.13 14.31 14.04
N ILE A 98 -0.35 13.36 13.22
CA ILE A 98 -0.84 12.06 13.69
C ILE A 98 0.27 11.32 14.41
N TRP A 99 1.44 11.20 13.79
CA TRP A 99 2.60 10.57 14.40
C TRP A 99 2.93 11.23 15.75
N SER A 100 3.01 12.56 15.77
CA SER A 100 3.38 13.29 16.97
C SER A 100 2.38 13.11 18.12
N GLN A 101 1.08 13.05 17.82
CA GLN A 101 0.01 12.87 18.80
C GLN A 101 -0.07 11.45 19.35
N GLN A 102 0.23 10.43 18.52
CA GLN A 102 0.08 9.03 18.90
C GLN A 102 1.33 8.42 19.56
N ARG A 103 2.47 9.13 19.52
CA ARG A 103 3.71 8.75 20.22
C ARG A 103 3.52 8.63 21.73
N GLY A 104 3.87 7.46 22.27
CA GLY A 104 3.70 7.13 23.68
C GLY A 104 2.29 6.73 24.08
N PHE A 105 1.37 6.64 23.12
CA PHE A 105 -0.01 6.18 23.33
C PHE A 105 -0.28 4.90 22.55
N ILE A 106 -0.21 4.94 21.22
CA ILE A 106 -0.44 3.78 20.35
C ILE A 106 0.88 3.04 20.06
N PHE A 107 2.00 3.78 19.95
CA PHE A 107 3.32 3.21 19.70
C PHE A 107 4.40 3.92 20.52
N SER A 108 5.61 3.36 20.58
CA SER A 108 6.68 3.85 21.46
C SER A 108 6.94 5.35 21.23
N LYS A 109 7.28 6.08 22.30
CA LYS A 109 7.74 7.48 22.22
C LYS A 109 8.97 7.63 21.31
N GLU A 110 9.74 6.56 21.18
CA GLU A 110 10.97 6.51 20.40
C GLU A 110 10.74 6.12 18.94
N LYS A 111 9.51 5.76 18.54
CA LYS A 111 9.22 5.32 17.16
C LYS A 111 9.60 6.42 16.18
N PRO A 112 10.59 6.19 15.29
CA PRO A 112 11.00 7.17 14.30
C PRO A 112 9.84 7.52 13.36
N ILE A 113 9.78 8.77 12.92
CA ILE A 113 8.74 9.19 11.97
C ILE A 113 8.87 8.46 10.63
N ASP A 114 10.09 8.24 10.16
CA ASP A 114 10.35 7.52 8.89
C ASP A 114 9.90 6.07 8.96
N GLU A 115 10.02 5.44 10.13
CA GLU A 115 9.52 4.08 10.37
C GLU A 115 7.99 4.04 10.28
N PHE A 116 7.31 4.96 10.99
CA PHE A 116 5.86 5.07 10.93
C PHE A 116 5.37 5.37 9.50
N TYR A 117 6.03 6.29 8.80
CA TYR A 117 5.66 6.65 7.43
C TYR A 117 5.77 5.44 6.50
N ARG A 118 6.89 4.71 6.56
CA ARG A 118 7.09 3.47 5.79
C ARG A 118 6.00 2.44 6.06
N GLU A 119 5.65 2.23 7.33
CA GLU A 119 4.59 1.27 7.70
C GLU A 119 3.23 1.67 7.13
N VAL A 120 2.86 2.96 7.24
CA VAL A 120 1.61 3.47 6.63
C VAL A 120 1.62 3.27 5.12
N GLU A 121 2.73 3.54 4.44
CA GLU A 121 2.80 3.41 2.99
C GLU A 121 2.80 1.96 2.49
N TYR A 122 3.53 1.07 3.16
CA TYR A 122 3.48 -0.36 2.86
C TYR A 122 2.09 -0.94 3.08
N TYR A 123 1.45 -0.55 4.20
CA TYR A 123 0.08 -0.92 4.47
C TYR A 123 -0.87 -0.39 3.38
N THR A 124 -0.73 0.89 3.01
CA THR A 124 -1.51 1.51 1.92
C THR A 124 -1.35 0.76 0.61
N LEU A 125 -0.11 0.43 0.22
CA LEU A 125 0.18 -0.33 -1.00
C LEU A 125 -0.52 -1.69 -0.99
N CYS A 126 -0.47 -2.41 0.13
CA CYS A 126 -1.17 -3.68 0.29
C CYS A 126 -2.69 -3.52 0.14
N CYS A 127 -3.30 -2.52 0.78
CA CYS A 127 -4.73 -2.23 0.65
C CYS A 127 -5.13 -1.91 -0.80
N LEU A 128 -4.33 -1.11 -1.52
CA LEU A 128 -4.59 -0.76 -2.92
C LEU A 128 -4.50 -1.97 -3.85
N LEU A 129 -3.55 -2.88 -3.60
CA LEU A 129 -3.42 -4.13 -4.34
C LEU A 129 -4.63 -5.04 -4.10
N ILE A 130 -5.01 -5.25 -2.84
CA ILE A 130 -6.19 -6.04 -2.47
C ILE A 130 -7.44 -5.43 -3.11
N GLN A 131 -7.61 -4.11 -3.02
CA GLN A 131 -8.75 -3.42 -3.64
C GLN A 131 -8.80 -3.63 -5.15
N SER A 132 -7.65 -3.54 -5.83
CA SER A 132 -7.55 -3.77 -7.27
C SER A 132 -7.91 -5.22 -7.63
N ALA A 133 -7.50 -6.19 -6.81
CA ALA A 133 -7.88 -7.59 -6.98
C ALA A 133 -9.38 -7.82 -6.72
N THR A 134 -9.95 -7.24 -5.67
CA THR A 134 -11.39 -7.31 -5.39
C THR A 134 -12.21 -6.72 -6.54
N GLN A 135 -11.72 -5.63 -7.14
CA GLN A 135 -12.37 -4.95 -8.27
C GLN A 135 -11.99 -5.55 -9.64
N GLN A 136 -11.08 -6.52 -9.67
CA GLN A 136 -10.53 -7.15 -10.88
C GLN A 136 -9.97 -6.13 -11.89
N LEU A 137 -9.46 -4.99 -11.41
CA LEU A 137 -8.99 -3.89 -12.25
C LEU A 137 -8.02 -2.98 -11.52
N PHE A 138 -6.95 -2.59 -12.21
CA PHE A 138 -6.07 -1.51 -11.80
C PHE A 138 -6.55 -0.16 -12.36
N LYS A 139 -7.11 0.70 -11.50
CA LYS A 139 -7.57 2.05 -11.90
C LYS A 139 -6.40 3.02 -12.06
N PRO A 140 -6.43 3.99 -13.01
CA PRO A 140 -5.32 4.91 -13.26
C PRO A 140 -4.81 5.67 -12.02
N LEU A 141 -5.73 6.20 -11.20
CA LEU A 141 -5.37 6.91 -9.97
C LEU A 141 -4.69 5.99 -8.95
N ILE A 142 -5.17 4.75 -8.83
CA ILE A 142 -4.63 3.73 -7.92
C ILE A 142 -3.23 3.29 -8.40
N ILE A 143 -3.05 3.10 -9.71
CA ILE A 143 -1.74 2.81 -10.32
C ILE A 143 -0.73 3.92 -9.97
N THR A 144 -1.13 5.19 -10.10
CA THR A 144 -0.28 6.34 -9.80
C THR A 144 0.17 6.32 -8.33
N LYS A 145 -0.76 6.07 -7.40
CA LYS A 145 -0.47 5.98 -5.97
C LYS A 145 0.47 4.81 -5.64
N MET A 146 0.20 3.62 -6.14
CA MET A 146 1.06 2.45 -5.92
C MET A 146 2.46 2.68 -6.47
N ARG A 147 2.58 3.26 -7.67
CA ARG A 147 3.89 3.56 -8.28
C ARG A 147 4.69 4.57 -7.48
N ALA A 148 4.05 5.60 -6.93
CA ALA A 148 4.71 6.57 -6.06
C ALA A 148 5.30 5.90 -4.80
N ILE A 149 4.50 5.05 -4.14
CA ILE A 149 4.96 4.31 -2.95
C ILE A 149 6.12 3.37 -3.30
N ILE A 150 5.97 2.52 -4.33
CA ILE A 150 7.02 1.57 -4.72
C ILE A 150 8.31 2.29 -5.12
N ARG A 151 8.19 3.44 -5.80
CA ARG A 151 9.35 4.24 -6.21
C ARG A 151 10.15 4.75 -5.01
N ARG A 152 9.50 5.11 -3.89
CA ARG A 152 10.19 5.67 -2.72
C ARG A 152 11.07 4.63 -2.00
N TYR A 153 10.65 3.37 -2.02
CA TYR A 153 11.35 2.30 -1.30
C TYR A 153 12.12 1.31 -2.20
N SER A 154 11.96 1.42 -3.53
CA SER A 154 12.59 0.55 -4.53
C SER A 154 12.45 -0.95 -4.23
N ASN A 155 11.37 -1.35 -3.58
CA ASN A 155 11.21 -2.67 -2.97
C ASN A 155 10.44 -3.68 -3.83
N MET A 156 9.79 -3.24 -4.92
CA MET A 156 8.95 -4.10 -5.78
C MET A 156 9.14 -3.80 -7.30
N PRO A 157 10.34 -4.05 -7.86
CA PRO A 157 10.68 -3.82 -9.27
C PRO A 157 9.67 -4.36 -10.28
N ALA A 158 9.28 -5.63 -10.13
CA ALA A 158 8.50 -6.34 -11.12
C ALA A 158 7.06 -5.80 -11.15
N LEU A 159 6.48 -5.57 -9.97
CA LEU A 159 5.17 -4.93 -9.86
C LEU A 159 5.22 -3.52 -10.44
N TRP A 160 6.23 -2.72 -10.12
CA TRP A 160 6.36 -1.35 -10.65
C TRP A 160 6.42 -1.32 -12.17
N TYR A 161 7.22 -2.21 -12.77
CA TYR A 161 7.36 -2.32 -14.21
C TYR A 161 6.02 -2.67 -14.87
N TYR A 162 5.32 -3.67 -14.34
CA TYR A 162 3.99 -4.04 -14.81
C TYR A 162 3.00 -2.88 -14.73
N LEU A 163 2.97 -2.16 -13.61
CA LEU A 163 2.11 -0.98 -13.43
C LEU A 163 2.40 0.13 -14.45
N CYS A 164 3.66 0.31 -14.87
CA CYS A 164 4.01 1.23 -15.95
C CYS A 164 3.48 0.75 -17.31
N GLN A 165 3.63 -0.54 -17.62
CA GLN A 165 3.16 -1.11 -18.88
C GLN A 165 1.65 -0.91 -19.07
N ILE A 166 0.85 -1.15 -18.03
CA ILE A 166 -0.61 -1.05 -18.13
C ILE A 166 -1.13 0.39 -18.07
N SER A 167 -0.34 1.34 -17.55
CA SER A 167 -0.70 2.76 -17.56
C SER A 167 -0.27 3.49 -18.83
N GLY A 168 0.62 2.90 -19.64
CA GLY A 168 1.17 3.54 -20.84
C GLY A 168 2.20 4.64 -20.54
N ASP A 169 2.61 4.78 -19.28
CA ASP A 169 3.63 5.74 -18.88
C ASP A 169 5.02 5.27 -19.30
N GLU A 170 5.87 6.23 -19.69
CA GLU A 170 7.26 5.95 -20.06
C GLU A 170 8.00 5.22 -18.94
N LEU A 171 8.60 4.09 -19.29
CA LEU A 171 9.60 3.41 -18.50
C LEU A 171 10.86 4.29 -18.44
N LYS A 172 10.88 5.28 -17.54
CA LYS A 172 12.09 6.05 -17.28
C LYS A 172 13.15 5.09 -16.75
N THR A 173 14.13 4.79 -17.58
CA THR A 173 15.28 3.89 -17.35
C THR A 173 16.24 4.38 -16.26
N GLY A 174 15.88 5.42 -15.50
CA GLY A 174 16.65 5.92 -14.35
C GLY A 174 16.54 5.05 -13.09
N TYR A 175 16.23 3.77 -13.24
CA TYR A 175 16.26 2.79 -12.15
C TYR A 175 17.66 2.17 -12.07
N THR A 176 18.41 2.54 -11.06
CA THR A 176 19.46 1.69 -10.49
C THR A 176 18.87 1.03 -9.25
N PHE A 177 18.67 -0.30 -9.32
CA PHE A 177 18.41 -1.14 -8.15
C PHE A 177 19.70 -1.40 -7.37
#